data_AF-A0A2V6WKW9-F1
#
_entry.id   AF-A0A2V6WKW9-F1
#
_cell.length_a   1.000
_cell.length_b   1.000
_cell.length_c   1.000
_cell.angle_alpha   90.00
_cell.angle_beta   90.00
_cell.angle_gamma   90.00
#
_symmetry.space_group_name_H-M   'P 1'
#
loop_
_entity.id
_entity.type
_entity.pdbx_description
1 polymer ?
#
loop_
_entity_poly.entity_id
_entity_poly.type
_entity_poly.pdbx_seq_one_letter_code
_entity_poly.pdbx_strand_id
1 'polypeptide(L)'
;LIELESGEQLASVSSLNPQAVFGGDLMSRIAFAQFNPGNLRKLHTRIIGLLNQHIEQICRESGVLAKWIYKVVIVGNTCMHHILLGIDPSHVGLAPYAPVMRHAVILAARDLFLKVAPEARVCLLPLVAGFVGADAVGVALATRIYESAEIRVAVDIGTNGEVILGSRDHLWAC
;
A
#
# COMPACT_ATOMS: atom_id res chain seq x y z
N LEU A 1 11.04 5.20 8.69
CA LEU A 1 11.24 4.42 9.92
C LEU A 1 10.79 5.26 11.09
N ILE A 2 9.90 4.72 11.90
CA ILE A 2 9.37 5.39 13.09
C ILE A 2 9.87 4.61 14.31
N GLU A 3 10.35 5.33 15.30
CA GLU A 3 10.66 4.80 16.63
C GLU A 3 9.34 4.58 17.39
N LEU A 4 9.13 3.38 17.95
CA LEU A 4 7.81 2.95 18.45
C LEU A 4 7.41 3.56 19.80
N GLU A 5 8.37 4.01 20.60
CA GLU A 5 8.15 4.58 21.94
C GLU A 5 7.92 6.09 21.85
N SER A 6 8.77 6.80 21.11
CA SER A 6 8.72 8.26 20.94
C SER A 6 7.82 8.71 19.79
N GLY A 7 7.60 7.85 18.79
CA GLY A 7 6.93 8.22 17.54
C GLY A 7 7.79 9.04 16.58
N GLU A 8 9.08 9.23 16.88
CA GLU A 8 9.99 10.02 16.05
C GLU A 8 10.29 9.33 14.71
N GLN A 9 10.37 10.12 13.64
CA GLN A 9 10.81 9.65 12.34
C GLN A 9 12.34 9.65 12.24
N LEU A 10 12.96 8.47 12.32
CA LEU A 10 14.42 8.30 12.27
C LEU A 10 15.01 8.41 10.86
N ALA A 11 14.27 7.96 9.84
CA ALA A 11 14.72 7.98 8.45
C ALA A 11 13.52 7.87 7.49
N SER A 12 13.67 8.35 6.26
CA SER A 12 12.68 8.20 5.19
C SER A 12 13.37 8.05 3.85
N VAL A 13 12.90 7.11 3.02
CA VAL A 13 13.46 6.83 1.70
C VAL A 13 12.33 6.71 0.69
N SER A 14 12.62 7.06 -0.56
CA SER A 14 11.68 6.95 -1.67
C SER A 14 12.42 6.71 -2.98
N SER A 15 11.79 6.01 -3.91
CA SER A 15 12.28 5.88 -5.28
C SER A 15 11.12 5.57 -6.24
N LEU A 16 11.40 5.59 -7.54
CA LEU A 16 10.42 5.18 -8.55
C LEU A 16 10.05 3.70 -8.38
N ASN A 17 8.79 3.37 -8.64
CA ASN A 17 8.32 1.99 -8.62
C ASN A 17 8.90 1.24 -9.85
N PRO A 18 9.73 0.20 -9.65
CA PRO A 18 10.37 -0.53 -10.75
C PRO A 18 9.38 -1.35 -11.59
N GLN A 19 8.12 -1.44 -11.19
CA GLN A 19 7.05 -2.01 -12.01
C GLN A 19 6.68 -1.13 -13.21
N ALA A 20 7.14 0.13 -13.25
CA ALA A 20 6.90 1.02 -14.38
C ALA A 20 7.32 0.43 -15.74
N VAL A 21 8.31 -0.47 -15.76
CA VAL A 21 8.77 -1.17 -16.97
C VAL A 21 7.73 -2.17 -17.54
N PHE A 22 6.73 -2.56 -16.75
CA PHE A 22 5.65 -3.45 -17.16
C PHE A 22 4.32 -2.72 -17.39
N GLY A 23 4.29 -1.40 -17.16
CA GLY A 23 3.09 -0.58 -17.26
C GLY A 23 3.31 0.77 -16.57
N GLY A 24 3.10 1.84 -17.32
CA GLY A 24 3.27 3.22 -16.84
C GLY A 24 2.19 3.66 -15.85
N ASP A 25 1.04 3.00 -15.87
CA ASP A 25 -0.12 3.29 -15.02
C ASP A 25 -0.71 2.01 -14.39
N LEU A 26 -1.81 2.19 -13.66
CA LEU A 26 -2.52 1.10 -13.00
C LEU A 26 -3.07 0.06 -13.98
N MET A 27 -3.77 0.51 -15.02
CA MET A 27 -4.50 -0.35 -15.95
C MET A 27 -3.56 -1.18 -16.81
N SER A 28 -2.46 -0.59 -17.26
CA SER A 28 -1.41 -1.28 -18.00
C SER A 28 -0.75 -2.38 -17.17
N ARG A 29 -0.55 -2.18 -15.86
CA ARG A 29 -0.06 -3.23 -14.95
C ARG A 29 -1.08 -4.34 -14.75
N ILE A 30 -2.36 -4.03 -14.64
CA ILE A 30 -3.44 -5.02 -14.57
C ILE A 30 -3.45 -5.86 -15.85
N ALA A 31 -3.43 -5.21 -17.02
CA ALA A 31 -3.37 -5.89 -18.32
C ALA A 31 -2.13 -6.77 -18.46
N PHE A 32 -0.96 -6.31 -17.98
CA PHE A 32 0.25 -7.12 -17.97
C PHE A 32 0.11 -8.37 -17.09
N ALA A 33 -0.50 -8.25 -15.90
CA ALA A 33 -0.77 -9.38 -15.01
C ALA A 33 -1.78 -10.36 -15.63
N GLN A 34 -2.86 -9.84 -16.25
CA GLN A 34 -3.89 -10.61 -16.94
C GLN A 34 -3.34 -11.47 -18.08
N PHE A 35 -2.36 -10.94 -18.81
CA PHE A 35 -1.84 -11.61 -20.01
C PHE A 35 -1.22 -12.98 -19.72
N ASN A 36 -0.59 -13.16 -18.56
CA ASN A 36 0.04 -14.43 -18.21
C ASN A 36 0.16 -14.56 -16.67
N PRO A 37 -0.23 -15.70 -16.07
CA PRO A 37 -0.07 -15.93 -14.63
C PRO A 37 1.37 -15.69 -14.10
N GLY A 38 2.39 -15.95 -14.92
CA GLY A 38 3.79 -15.68 -14.58
C GLY A 38 4.14 -14.19 -14.47
N ASN A 39 3.36 -13.29 -15.07
CA ASN A 39 3.59 -11.85 -15.02
C ASN A 39 3.24 -11.25 -13.66
N LEU A 40 2.21 -11.76 -12.99
CA LEU A 40 1.90 -11.39 -11.60
C LEU A 40 3.11 -11.65 -10.70
N ARG A 41 3.77 -12.80 -10.86
CA ARG A 41 4.99 -13.12 -10.12
C ARG A 41 6.12 -12.13 -10.39
N LYS A 42 6.29 -11.67 -11.63
CA LYS A 42 7.30 -10.64 -11.97
C LYS A 42 6.99 -9.32 -11.25
N LEU A 43 5.74 -8.87 -11.28
CA LEU A 43 5.30 -7.66 -10.59
C LEU A 43 5.51 -7.77 -9.07
N HIS A 44 5.09 -8.88 -8.47
CA HIS A 44 5.27 -9.19 -7.05
C HIS A 44 6.75 -9.16 -6.66
N THR A 45 7.61 -9.90 -7.37
CA THR A 45 9.06 -9.93 -7.10
C THR A 45 9.68 -8.53 -7.18
N ARG A 46 9.21 -7.67 -8.09
CA ARG A 46 9.74 -6.32 -8.27
C ARG A 46 9.37 -5.39 -7.13
N ILE A 47 8.13 -5.46 -6.63
CA ILE A 47 7.73 -4.63 -5.48
C ILE A 47 8.38 -5.11 -4.18
N ILE A 48 8.45 -6.43 -3.94
CA ILE A 48 9.18 -6.98 -2.77
C ILE A 48 10.67 -6.63 -2.83
N GLY A 49 11.27 -6.69 -4.01
CA GLY A 49 12.65 -6.24 -4.22
C GLY A 49 12.86 -4.77 -3.83
N LEU A 50 11.98 -3.88 -4.28
CA LEU A 50 12.01 -2.46 -3.92
C LEU A 50 11.90 -2.23 -2.41
N LEU A 51 10.89 -2.86 -1.78
CA LEU A 51 10.66 -2.72 -0.34
C LEU A 51 11.89 -3.17 0.46
N ASN A 52 12.53 -4.27 0.06
CA ASN A 52 13.75 -4.75 0.70
C ASN A 52 14.96 -3.82 0.49
N GLN A 53 15.08 -3.20 -0.68
CA GLN A 53 16.09 -2.16 -0.92
C GLN A 53 15.86 -0.94 -0.03
N HIS A 54 14.59 -0.52 0.11
CA HIS A 54 14.21 0.58 1.01
C HIS A 54 14.47 0.26 2.47
N ILE A 55 14.15 -0.95 2.93
CA ILE A 55 14.47 -1.42 4.28
C ILE A 55 15.98 -1.34 4.53
N GLU A 56 16.79 -1.84 3.61
CA GLU A 56 18.26 -1.80 3.72
C GLU A 56 18.78 -0.36 3.81
N GLN A 57 18.29 0.53 2.93
CA GLN A 57 18.69 1.93 2.93
C GLN A 57 18.27 2.65 4.21
N ILE A 58 17.04 2.46 4.68
CA ILE A 58 16.55 3.02 5.94
C ILE A 58 17.40 2.54 7.13
N CYS A 59 17.75 1.25 7.18
CA CYS A 59 18.58 0.72 8.26
C CYS A 59 19.96 1.36 8.25
N ARG A 60 20.55 1.56 7.07
CA ARG A 60 21.84 2.24 6.90
C ARG A 60 21.80 3.70 7.35
N GLU A 61 20.75 4.44 6.97
CA GLU A 61 20.61 5.87 7.30
C GLU A 61 20.31 6.11 8.78
N SER A 62 19.50 5.25 9.40
CA SER A 62 19.10 5.37 10.81
C SER A 62 20.06 4.70 11.80
N GLY A 63 20.94 3.80 11.33
CA GLY A 63 21.77 2.94 12.19
C GLY A 63 20.98 1.82 12.90
N VAL A 64 19.68 1.69 12.64
CA VAL A 64 18.83 0.64 13.22
C VAL A 64 19.03 -0.68 12.48
N LEU A 65 19.18 -1.78 13.24
CA LEU A 65 19.25 -3.11 12.66
C LEU A 65 17.87 -3.59 12.22
N ALA A 66 17.77 -4.19 11.03
CA ALA A 66 16.50 -4.68 10.48
C ALA A 66 15.74 -5.65 11.40
N LYS A 67 16.47 -6.43 12.23
CA LYS A 67 15.90 -7.33 13.25
C LYS A 67 15.15 -6.61 14.39
N TRP A 68 15.28 -5.29 14.49
CA TRP A 68 14.55 -4.45 15.45
C TRP A 68 13.34 -3.75 14.84
N ILE A 69 13.04 -4.01 13.56
CA ILE A 69 11.81 -3.54 12.93
C ILE A 69 10.74 -4.61 13.18
N TYR A 70 9.84 -4.34 14.13
CA TYR A 70 8.82 -5.29 14.59
C TYR A 70 7.44 -5.11 13.93
N LYS A 71 7.23 -3.98 13.23
CA LYS A 71 5.96 -3.67 12.57
C LYS A 71 6.20 -2.92 11.27
N VAL A 72 5.48 -3.32 10.23
CA VAL A 72 5.46 -2.64 8.93
C VAL A 72 4.00 -2.36 8.59
N VAL A 73 3.66 -1.11 8.27
CA VAL A 73 2.33 -0.76 7.79
C VAL A 73 2.45 -0.40 6.32
N ILE A 74 1.64 -1.02 5.47
CA ILE A 74 1.67 -0.81 4.02
C ILE A 74 0.29 -0.30 3.58
N VAL A 75 0.32 0.83 2.88
CA VAL A 75 -0.84 1.46 2.24
C VAL A 75 -0.60 1.60 0.74
N GLY A 76 -1.67 1.60 -0.01
CA GLY A 76 -1.65 1.80 -1.46
C GLY A 76 -2.99 1.42 -2.07
N ASN A 77 -3.16 1.78 -3.33
CA ASN A 77 -4.35 1.44 -4.07
C ASN A 77 -4.55 -0.08 -4.15
N THR A 78 -5.79 -0.48 -4.40
CA THR A 78 -6.24 -1.87 -4.45
C THR A 78 -5.43 -2.77 -5.37
N CYS A 79 -5.02 -2.28 -6.55
CA CYS A 79 -4.20 -3.09 -7.46
C CYS A 79 -2.81 -3.37 -6.88
N MET A 80 -2.15 -2.34 -6.35
CA MET A 80 -0.84 -2.47 -5.71
C MET A 80 -0.90 -3.38 -4.48
N HIS A 81 -1.97 -3.29 -3.70
CA HIS A 81 -2.27 -4.19 -2.59
C HIS A 81 -2.33 -5.66 -3.05
N HIS A 82 -3.11 -5.95 -4.11
CA HIS A 82 -3.25 -7.31 -4.63
C HIS A 82 -1.94 -7.84 -5.19
N ILE A 83 -1.22 -7.03 -5.98
CA ILE A 83 0.09 -7.41 -6.53
C ILE A 83 1.08 -7.73 -5.41
N LEU A 84 1.11 -6.93 -4.34
CA LEU A 84 1.99 -7.14 -3.19
C LEU A 84 1.68 -8.46 -2.47
N LEU A 85 0.41 -8.83 -2.36
CA LEU A 85 -0.02 -10.10 -1.77
C LEU A 85 0.06 -11.30 -2.73
N GLY A 86 0.47 -11.08 -3.99
CA GLY A 86 0.45 -12.10 -5.03
C GLY A 86 -0.96 -12.53 -5.44
N ILE A 87 -1.97 -11.70 -5.17
CA ILE A 87 -3.36 -11.87 -5.59
C ILE A 87 -3.53 -11.29 -7.00
N ASP A 88 -4.25 -12.00 -7.85
CA ASP A 88 -4.54 -11.54 -9.20
C ASP A 88 -5.40 -10.26 -9.20
N PRO A 89 -4.90 -9.12 -9.73
CA PRO A 89 -5.64 -7.87 -9.77
C PRO A 89 -6.63 -7.78 -10.95
N SER A 90 -6.77 -8.82 -11.77
CA SER A 90 -7.56 -8.80 -13.01
C SER A 90 -8.98 -8.23 -12.87
N HIS A 91 -9.70 -8.63 -11.82
CA HIS A 91 -11.09 -8.21 -11.58
C HIS A 91 -11.22 -6.76 -11.10
N VAL A 92 -10.12 -6.13 -10.69
CA VAL A 92 -10.10 -4.70 -10.33
C VAL A 92 -10.20 -3.84 -11.59
N GLY A 93 -9.64 -4.31 -12.72
CA GLY A 93 -9.68 -3.59 -14.01
C GLY A 93 -10.89 -3.92 -14.89
N LEU A 94 -11.75 -4.85 -14.48
CA LEU A 94 -12.92 -5.30 -15.25
C LEU A 94 -14.20 -5.01 -14.48
N ALA A 95 -15.18 -4.40 -15.14
CA ALA A 95 -16.49 -4.14 -14.54
C ALA A 95 -17.07 -5.45 -13.95
N PRO A 96 -17.56 -5.45 -12.69
CA PRO A 96 -17.91 -4.30 -11.85
C PRO A 96 -16.77 -3.78 -10.93
N TYR A 97 -15.50 -3.97 -11.32
CA TYR A 97 -14.30 -3.48 -10.64
C TYR A 97 -14.16 -4.02 -9.21
N ALA A 98 -14.47 -5.30 -9.03
CA ALA A 98 -14.56 -5.92 -7.72
C ALA A 98 -13.18 -6.36 -7.21
N PRO A 99 -12.72 -5.86 -6.05
CA PRO A 99 -11.53 -6.41 -5.42
C PRO A 99 -11.84 -7.80 -4.85
N VAL A 100 -10.87 -8.71 -4.99
CA VAL A 100 -10.92 -10.06 -4.39
C VAL A 100 -11.17 -10.04 -2.87
N MET A 101 -10.67 -9.01 -2.17
CA MET A 101 -10.86 -8.85 -0.74
C MET A 101 -10.91 -7.36 -0.35
N ARG A 102 -11.46 -7.06 0.82
CA ARG A 102 -11.56 -5.68 1.36
C ARG A 102 -11.16 -5.54 2.83
N HIS A 103 -11.11 -6.62 3.59
CA HIS A 103 -10.76 -6.56 5.02
C HIS A 103 -9.26 -6.32 5.20
N ALA A 104 -8.89 -5.77 6.36
CA ALA A 104 -7.50 -5.58 6.74
C ALA A 104 -6.76 -6.92 6.85
N VAL A 105 -5.48 -6.93 6.50
CA VAL A 105 -4.64 -8.14 6.52
C VAL A 105 -3.48 -7.94 7.48
N ILE A 106 -3.21 -8.96 8.30
CA ILE A 106 -2.05 -8.99 9.18
C ILE A 106 -1.34 -10.32 8.97
N LEU A 107 -0.06 -10.26 8.61
CA LEU A 107 0.76 -11.42 8.32
C LEU A 107 2.19 -11.21 8.83
N ALA A 108 2.96 -12.29 8.93
CA ALA A 108 4.36 -12.20 9.33
C ALA A 108 5.21 -11.71 8.16
N ALA A 109 6.26 -10.93 8.45
CA ALA A 109 7.17 -10.41 7.43
C ALA A 109 7.82 -11.50 6.57
N ARG A 110 8.07 -12.69 7.15
CA ARG A 110 8.59 -13.85 6.40
C ARG A 110 7.65 -14.29 5.28
N ASP A 111 6.34 -14.16 5.45
CA ASP A 111 5.34 -14.63 4.48
C ASP A 111 5.31 -13.72 3.24
N LEU A 112 5.77 -12.47 3.38
CA LEU A 112 5.98 -11.51 2.29
C LEU A 112 7.45 -11.38 1.86
N PHE A 113 8.36 -12.19 2.43
CA PHE A 113 9.78 -12.12 2.16
C PHE A 113 10.40 -10.74 2.43
N LEU A 114 9.87 -10.00 3.42
CA LEU A 114 10.44 -8.73 3.87
C LEU A 114 11.62 -8.98 4.82
N LYS A 115 12.73 -8.30 4.57
CA LYS A 115 14.01 -8.44 5.30
C LYS A 115 14.04 -7.60 6.59
N VAL A 116 13.03 -7.79 7.43
CA VAL A 116 12.95 -7.25 8.80
C VAL A 116 12.97 -8.41 9.81
N ALA A 117 12.58 -8.19 11.07
CA ALA A 117 12.36 -9.31 11.99
C ALA A 117 11.35 -10.30 11.37
N PRO A 118 11.62 -11.63 11.33
CA PRO A 118 10.76 -12.57 10.60
C PRO A 118 9.30 -12.60 11.05
N GLU A 119 9.07 -12.40 12.36
CA GLU A 119 7.74 -12.32 12.99
C GLU A 119 7.21 -10.89 13.09
N ALA A 120 7.86 -9.91 12.44
CA ALA A 120 7.34 -8.57 12.38
C ALA A 120 5.95 -8.59 11.74
N ARG A 121 5.02 -7.85 12.35
CA ARG A 121 3.64 -7.77 11.84
C ARG A 121 3.61 -6.83 10.66
N VAL A 122 3.29 -7.36 9.49
CA VAL A 122 2.97 -6.55 8.31
C VAL A 122 1.46 -6.33 8.32
N CYS A 123 1.05 -5.06 8.40
CA CYS A 123 -0.35 -4.64 8.43
C CYS A 123 -0.69 -3.96 7.11
N LEU A 124 -1.63 -4.52 6.37
CA LEU A 124 -2.29 -3.86 5.24
C LEU A 124 -3.65 -3.36 5.70
N LEU A 125 -3.91 -2.08 5.46
CA LEU A 125 -5.20 -1.45 5.78
C LEU A 125 -6.32 -1.98 4.87
N PRO A 126 -7.59 -1.87 5.30
CA PRO A 126 -8.72 -2.33 4.50
C PRO A 126 -8.86 -1.52 3.21
N LEU A 127 -9.50 -2.13 2.21
CA LEU A 127 -9.79 -1.51 0.91
C LEU A 127 -11.25 -1.05 0.86
N VAL A 128 -11.51 0.08 0.21
CA VAL A 128 -12.87 0.62 0.08
C VAL A 128 -13.56 0.01 -1.16
N ALA A 129 -12.91 0.07 -2.32
CA ALA A 129 -13.44 -0.37 -3.60
C ALA A 129 -12.32 -0.79 -4.59
N GLY A 130 -12.67 -1.04 -5.85
CA GLY A 130 -11.70 -1.38 -6.91
C GLY A 130 -10.65 -0.31 -7.14
N PHE A 131 -11.07 0.96 -7.25
CA PHE A 131 -10.15 2.09 -7.48
C PHE A 131 -9.89 2.95 -6.24
N VAL A 132 -10.57 2.68 -5.12
CA VAL A 132 -10.35 3.37 -3.85
C VAL A 132 -9.71 2.39 -2.87
N GLY A 133 -8.41 2.53 -2.65
CA GLY A 133 -7.63 1.60 -1.85
C GLY A 133 -7.36 2.03 -0.41
N ALA A 134 -6.35 1.41 0.16
CA ALA A 134 -5.92 1.63 1.55
C ALA A 134 -5.16 2.95 1.73
N ASP A 135 -4.62 3.52 0.66
CA ASP A 135 -4.08 4.88 0.60
C ASP A 135 -5.14 5.93 0.94
N ALA A 136 -6.34 5.84 0.36
CA ALA A 136 -7.45 6.71 0.74
C ALA A 136 -7.82 6.57 2.23
N VAL A 137 -7.83 5.34 2.76
CA VAL A 137 -8.01 5.12 4.21
C VAL A 137 -6.88 5.78 5.01
N GLY A 138 -5.64 5.70 4.52
CA GLY A 138 -4.49 6.40 5.09
C GLY A 138 -4.68 7.92 5.14
N VAL A 139 -5.19 8.53 4.06
CA VAL A 139 -5.52 9.97 4.01
C VAL A 139 -6.60 10.31 5.03
N ALA A 140 -7.67 9.51 5.14
CA ALA A 140 -8.72 9.74 6.12
C ALA A 140 -8.19 9.67 7.57
N LEU A 141 -7.31 8.72 7.86
CA LEU A 141 -6.65 8.57 9.17
C LEU A 141 -5.73 9.74 9.48
N ALA A 142 -4.91 10.16 8.52
CA ALA A 142 -3.94 11.25 8.69
C ALA A 142 -4.62 12.61 8.90
N THR A 143 -5.70 12.88 8.15
CA THR A 143 -6.44 14.14 8.21
C THR A 143 -7.48 14.19 9.35
N ARG A 144 -7.83 13.02 9.90
CA ARG A 144 -8.95 12.86 10.85
C ARG A 144 -10.25 13.48 10.34
N ILE A 145 -10.49 13.38 9.03
CA ILE A 145 -11.71 13.93 8.39
C ILE A 145 -12.99 13.36 9.01
N TYR A 146 -12.96 12.12 9.48
CA TYR A 146 -14.03 11.43 10.20
C TYR A 146 -14.29 11.95 11.63
N GLU A 147 -13.50 12.88 12.16
CA GLU A 147 -13.77 13.52 13.45
C GLU A 147 -14.45 14.89 13.27
N SER A 148 -14.46 15.43 12.05
CA SER A 148 -14.96 16.77 11.75
C SER A 148 -16.48 16.86 11.94
N ALA A 149 -16.96 17.92 12.59
CA ALA A 149 -18.38 18.25 12.61
C ALA A 149 -18.85 18.90 11.28
N GLU A 150 -17.94 19.53 10.55
CA GLU A 150 -18.20 20.17 9.27
C GLU A 150 -17.89 19.22 8.10
N ILE A 151 -18.55 19.42 6.97
CA ILE A 151 -18.20 18.72 5.72
C ILE A 151 -16.84 19.24 5.26
N ARG A 152 -15.90 18.31 5.10
CA ARG A 152 -14.56 18.57 4.59
C ARG A 152 -14.30 17.72 3.36
N VAL A 153 -13.35 18.15 2.55
CA VAL A 153 -12.85 17.38 1.41
C VAL A 153 -11.34 17.19 1.55
N ALA A 154 -10.87 15.98 1.29
CA ALA A 154 -9.47 15.65 1.11
C ALA A 154 -9.29 15.12 -0.32
N VAL A 155 -8.26 15.61 -1.02
CA VAL A 155 -7.95 15.24 -2.39
C VAL A 155 -6.53 14.72 -2.41
N ASP A 156 -6.36 13.43 -2.75
CA ASP A 156 -5.06 12.83 -3.01
C ASP A 156 -4.72 13.03 -4.49
N ILE A 157 -3.64 13.76 -4.76
CA ILE A 157 -3.20 14.08 -6.12
C ILE A 157 -2.00 13.17 -6.43
N GLY A 158 -2.30 11.97 -6.90
CA GLY A 158 -1.32 10.94 -7.25
C GLY A 158 -1.43 10.47 -8.70
N THR A 159 -1.02 9.21 -8.93
CA THR A 159 -1.24 8.54 -10.23
C THR A 159 -2.73 8.38 -10.52
N ASN A 160 -3.52 8.19 -9.47
CA ASN A 160 -4.96 8.32 -9.46
C ASN A 160 -5.31 9.62 -8.71
N GLY A 161 -6.50 10.17 -8.97
CA GLY A 161 -7.06 11.26 -8.18
C GLY A 161 -8.15 10.71 -7.28
N GLU A 162 -7.82 10.32 -6.06
CA GLU A 162 -8.80 9.92 -5.05
C GLU A 162 -9.33 11.12 -4.27
N VAL A 163 -10.64 11.19 -4.08
CA VAL A 163 -11.29 12.25 -3.29
C VAL A 163 -12.09 11.64 -2.15
N ILE A 164 -11.95 12.20 -0.96
CA ILE A 164 -12.73 11.84 0.23
C ILE A 164 -13.51 13.08 0.68
N LEU A 165 -14.83 12.96 0.78
CA LEU A 165 -15.73 14.03 1.19
C LEU A 165 -16.58 13.57 2.37
N GLY A 166 -16.64 14.37 3.45
CA GLY A 166 -17.58 14.08 4.52
C GLY A 166 -17.23 14.68 5.88
N SER A 167 -17.82 14.09 6.91
CA SER A 167 -17.74 14.50 8.31
C SER A 167 -17.74 13.25 9.20
N ARG A 168 -17.88 13.44 10.52
CA ARG A 168 -18.10 12.34 11.48
C ARG A 168 -19.36 11.51 11.25
N ASP A 169 -20.33 12.03 10.50
CA ASP A 169 -21.59 11.33 10.25
C ASP A 169 -21.43 10.32 9.10
N HIS A 170 -20.71 10.70 8.05
CA HIS A 170 -20.44 9.84 6.91
C HIS A 170 -19.24 10.32 6.08
N LEU A 171 -18.54 9.38 5.45
CA LEU A 171 -17.50 9.64 4.46
C LEU A 171 -17.87 9.01 3.12
N TRP A 172 -17.74 9.79 2.05
CA TRP A 172 -17.84 9.36 0.67
C TRP A 172 -16.45 9.35 0.04
N ALA A 173 -16.20 8.41 -0.88
CA ALA A 173 -14.96 8.38 -1.64
C ALA A 173 -15.21 8.06 -3.12
N CYS A 174 -14.41 8.65 -3.99
CA CYS A 174 -14.40 8.38 -5.43
C CYS A 174 -12.98 8.39 -6.00
#